data_AF-A0A2K8UKI6-F1
#
_entry.id   AF-A0A2K8UKI6-F1
#
_cell.length_a   1.000
_cell.length_b   1.000
_cell.length_c   1.000
_cell.angle_alpha   90.00
_cell.angle_beta   90.00
_cell.angle_gamma   90.00
#
_symmetry.space_group_name_H-M   'P 1'
#
loop_
_entity.id
_entity.type
_entity.pdbx_description
1 polymer ?
#
loop_
_entity_poly.entity_id
_entity_poly.type
_entity_poly.pdbx_seq_one_letter_code
_entity_poly.pdbx_strand_id
1 'polypeptide(L)'
;MGSNSWVVNASPLILLGKTQHLDLLAALAGVVVVPQAVATEVGAKADGGAILAELTGNSASRFAAFEPAPPEALAWDLGPGETQVVSYALRHRADRVVLDDLEARRCAVSVRRIASFPASPGPG
;
A
#
# COMPACT_ATOMS: atom_id res chain seq x y z
N MET A 1 -17.63 5.91 -12.02
CA MET A 1 -17.59 5.24 -10.70
C MET A 1 -16.15 5.28 -10.26
N GLY A 2 -15.83 6.00 -9.17
CA GLY A 2 -14.45 6.12 -8.71
C GLY A 2 -13.92 4.73 -8.36
N SER A 3 -12.80 4.34 -8.96
CA SER A 3 -12.16 3.06 -8.68
C SER A 3 -11.65 3.06 -7.24
N ASN A 4 -12.37 2.41 -6.32
CA ASN A 4 -12.00 2.25 -4.91
C ASN A 4 -10.68 1.46 -4.80
N SER A 5 -9.57 2.17 -4.69
CA SER A 5 -8.21 1.65 -4.75
C SER A 5 -7.62 1.47 -3.36
N TRP A 6 -7.18 0.25 -3.05
CA TRP A 6 -6.61 -0.10 -1.76
C TRP A 6 -5.14 -0.48 -1.94
N VAL A 7 -4.25 0.16 -1.19
CA VAL A 7 -2.81 -0.15 -1.20
C VAL A 7 -2.50 -1.02 0.01
N VAL A 8 -1.95 -2.21 -0.18
CA VAL A 8 -1.90 -3.25 0.86
C VAL A 8 -0.45 -3.60 1.22
N ASN A 9 -0.16 -3.75 2.52
CA ASN A 9 1.13 -4.19 3.02
C ASN A 9 1.36 -5.70 2.87
N ALA A 10 2.60 -6.15 3.10
CA ALA A 10 2.98 -7.56 2.96
C ALA A 10 2.27 -8.48 3.95
N SER A 11 2.24 -8.13 5.25
CA SER A 11 1.69 -9.04 6.28
C SER A 11 0.22 -9.42 6.06
N PRO A 12 -0.70 -8.47 5.73
CA PRO A 12 -2.07 -8.83 5.36
C PRO A 12 -2.16 -9.74 4.13
N LEU A 13 -1.36 -9.51 3.08
CA LEU A 13 -1.33 -10.37 1.89
C LEU A 13 -0.83 -11.77 2.22
N ILE A 14 0.20 -11.89 3.05
CA ILE A 14 0.74 -13.18 3.49
C ILE A 14 -0.29 -13.95 4.30
N LEU A 15 -0.96 -13.28 5.26
CA LEU A 15 -1.98 -13.90 6.10
C LEU A 15 -3.19 -14.39 5.29
N LEU A 16 -3.71 -13.53 4.41
CA LEU A 16 -4.86 -13.88 3.58
C LEU A 16 -4.49 -14.96 2.55
N GLY A 17 -3.29 -14.92 1.97
CA GLY A 17 -2.81 -15.96 1.08
C GLY A 17 -2.68 -17.31 1.77
N LYS A 18 -2.12 -17.35 2.98
CA LYS A 18 -2.02 -18.59 3.78
C LYS A 18 -3.37 -19.15 4.20
N THR A 19 -4.36 -18.29 4.38
CA THR A 19 -5.72 -18.70 4.75
C THR A 19 -6.62 -18.89 3.53
N GLN A 20 -6.14 -18.67 2.31
CA GLN A 20 -6.90 -18.75 1.05
C GLN A 20 -8.08 -17.77 0.95
N HIS A 21 -7.88 -16.54 1.44
CA HIS A 21 -8.90 -15.48 1.49
C HIS A 21 -8.44 -14.16 0.80
N LEU A 22 -7.54 -14.22 -0.20
CA LEU A 22 -7.12 -13.01 -0.93
C LEU A 22 -8.26 -12.39 -1.75
N ASP A 23 -9.26 -13.20 -2.13
CA ASP A 23 -10.49 -12.79 -2.79
C ASP A 23 -11.26 -11.72 -1.98
N LEU A 24 -11.17 -11.75 -0.65
CA LEU A 24 -11.78 -10.72 0.21
C LEU A 24 -11.28 -9.31 -0.11
N LEU A 25 -10.00 -9.15 -0.47
CA LEU A 25 -9.47 -7.84 -0.87
C LEU A 25 -10.11 -7.36 -2.17
N ALA A 26 -10.25 -8.25 -3.15
CA ALA A 26 -10.88 -7.94 -4.43
C ALA A 26 -12.41 -7.74 -4.33
N ALA A 27 -13.06 -8.35 -3.33
CA ALA A 27 -14.48 -8.13 -3.06
C ALA A 27 -14.76 -6.76 -2.42
N LEU A 28 -13.80 -6.23 -1.65
CA LEU A 28 -13.94 -4.96 -0.93
C LEU A 28 -13.36 -3.76 -1.69
N ALA A 29 -12.27 -3.97 -2.44
CA ALA A 29 -11.60 -2.96 -3.24
C ALA A 29 -11.97 -3.13 -4.72
N GLY A 30 -12.19 -2.01 -5.41
CA GLY A 30 -12.28 -2.03 -6.87
C GLY A 30 -10.93 -2.33 -7.53
N VAL A 31 -9.83 -1.91 -6.90
CA VAL A 31 -8.47 -2.24 -7.29
C VAL A 31 -7.60 -2.46 -6.05
N VAL A 32 -6.88 -3.56 -5.99
CA VAL A 32 -5.86 -3.86 -4.98
C VAL A 32 -4.50 -3.53 -5.56
N VAL A 33 -3.79 -2.57 -4.97
CA VAL A 33 -2.45 -2.17 -5.38
C VAL A 33 -1.42 -2.79 -4.46
N VAL A 34 -0.44 -3.45 -5.06
CA VAL A 34 0.69 -4.08 -4.38
C VAL A 34 1.98 -3.39 -4.81
N PRO A 35 2.59 -2.55 -3.95
CA PRO A 35 3.87 -1.92 -4.25
C PRO A 35 5.01 -2.92 -4.43
N GLN A 36 6.03 -2.55 -5.19
CA GLN A 36 7.17 -3.43 -5.49
C GLN A 36 7.88 -3.95 -4.23
N ALA A 37 8.14 -3.09 -3.23
CA ALA A 37 8.77 -3.51 -1.99
C ALA A 37 7.92 -4.55 -1.24
N VAL A 38 6.60 -4.36 -1.23
CA VAL A 38 5.65 -5.33 -0.67
C VAL A 38 5.71 -6.64 -1.44
N ALA A 39 5.68 -6.60 -2.78
CA ALA A 39 5.78 -7.81 -3.60
C ALA A 39 7.09 -8.58 -3.35
N THR A 40 8.21 -7.87 -3.19
CA THR A 40 9.51 -8.46 -2.82
C THR A 40 9.46 -9.13 -1.45
N GLU A 41 8.88 -8.48 -0.43
CA GLU A 41 8.74 -9.05 0.92
C GLU A 41 7.83 -10.28 0.95
N VAL A 42 6.73 -10.26 0.20
CA VAL A 42 5.82 -11.41 0.04
C VAL A 42 6.57 -12.56 -0.64
N GLY A 43 7.25 -12.29 -1.76
CA GLY A 43 7.98 -13.30 -2.54
C GLY A 43 9.12 -13.98 -1.78
N ALA A 44 9.67 -13.33 -0.75
CA ALA A 44 10.70 -13.90 0.12
C ALA A 44 10.17 -14.94 1.13
N LYS A 45 8.85 -15.11 1.26
CA LYS A 45 8.25 -16.12 2.13
C LYS A 45 8.10 -17.47 1.42
N ALA A 46 8.05 -18.56 2.19
CA ALA A 46 7.90 -19.92 1.66
C ALA A 46 6.69 -20.06 0.70
N ASP A 47 5.54 -19.50 1.09
CA ASP A 47 4.31 -19.53 0.27
C ASP A 47 4.19 -18.34 -0.69
N GLY A 48 5.21 -17.46 -0.72
CA GLY A 48 5.17 -16.17 -1.41
C GLY A 48 4.91 -16.27 -2.92
N GLY A 49 5.49 -17.27 -3.58
CA GLY A 49 5.30 -17.49 -5.01
C GLY A 49 3.85 -17.79 -5.38
N ALA A 50 3.14 -18.59 -4.56
CA ALA A 50 1.73 -18.90 -4.79
C ALA A 50 0.85 -17.65 -4.60
N ILE A 51 1.13 -16.87 -3.55
CA ILE A 51 0.42 -15.62 -3.26
C ILE A 51 0.58 -14.62 -4.40
N LEU A 52 1.80 -14.43 -4.90
CA LEU A 52 2.07 -13.51 -6.01
C LEU A 52 1.42 -14.00 -7.32
N ALA A 53 1.41 -15.31 -7.56
CA ALA A 53 0.75 -15.89 -8.74
C ALA A 53 -0.77 -15.67 -8.70
N GLU A 54 -1.41 -15.87 -7.55
CA GLU A 54 -2.84 -15.61 -7.37
C GLU A 54 -3.17 -14.12 -7.56
N LEU A 55 -2.38 -13.22 -6.97
CA LEU A 55 -2.52 -11.79 -7.19
C LEU A 55 -2.32 -11.40 -8.65
N THR A 56 -1.39 -12.03 -9.37
CA THR A 56 -1.17 -11.76 -10.80
C THR A 56 -2.33 -12.24 -11.68
N GLY A 57 -2.98 -13.35 -11.30
CA GLY A 57 -4.15 -13.87 -12.00
C GLY A 57 -5.45 -13.11 -11.72
N ASN A 58 -5.47 -12.25 -10.71
CA ASN A 58 -6.65 -11.49 -10.32
C ASN A 58 -6.70 -10.13 -11.05
N SER A 59 -7.76 -9.89 -11.83
CA SER A 59 -7.95 -8.64 -12.58
C SER A 59 -8.14 -7.40 -11.70
N ALA A 60 -8.54 -7.58 -10.44
CA ALA A 60 -8.64 -6.50 -9.46
C ALA A 60 -7.26 -6.12 -8.88
N SER A 61 -6.22 -6.94 -9.07
CA SER A 61 -4.90 -6.70 -8.50
C SER A 61 -3.97 -6.01 -9.49
N ARG A 62 -3.15 -5.07 -8.98
CA ARG A 62 -2.17 -4.33 -9.76
C ARG A 62 -0.87 -4.20 -8.99
N PHE A 63 0.24 -4.57 -9.63
CA PHE A 63 1.57 -4.31 -9.11
C PHE A 63 2.01 -2.89 -9.48
N ALA A 64 2.47 -2.15 -8.47
CA ALA A 64 3.03 -0.81 -8.65
C ALA A 64 4.55 -0.87 -8.62
N ALA A 65 5.20 -0.21 -9.57
CA ALA A 65 6.66 -0.08 -9.59
C ALA A 65 7.15 0.74 -8.39
N PHE A 66 8.43 0.61 -8.07
CA PHE A 66 9.08 1.47 -7.10
C PHE A 66 8.93 2.94 -7.48
N GLU A 67 8.52 3.75 -6.51
CA GLU A 67 8.55 5.21 -6.61
C GLU A 67 9.21 5.78 -5.35
N PRO A 68 10.04 6.85 -5.47
CA PRO A 68 10.62 7.52 -4.31
C PRO A 68 9.55 8.00 -3.33
N ALA A 69 9.81 7.87 -2.03
CA ALA A 69 8.93 8.34 -0.97
C ALA A 69 9.10 9.86 -0.76
N PRO A 70 8.02 10.59 -0.44
CA PRO A 70 8.13 12.00 -0.10
C PRO A 70 8.82 12.18 1.28
N PRO A 71 9.51 13.31 1.53
CA PRO A 71 10.26 13.53 2.77
C PRO A 71 9.43 13.32 4.05
N GLU A 72 8.14 13.67 4.01
CA GLU A 72 7.23 13.54 5.15
C GLU A 72 6.96 12.08 5.51
N ALA A 73 6.98 11.15 4.54
CA ALA A 73 6.86 9.73 4.81
C ALA A 73 8.19 9.13 5.29
N LEU A 74 9.32 9.59 4.72
CA LEU A 74 10.67 9.16 5.11
C LEU A 74 11.01 9.56 6.55
N ALA A 75 10.49 10.70 7.03
CA ALA A 75 10.73 11.19 8.39
C ALA A 75 10.21 10.25 9.50
N TRP A 76 9.35 9.28 9.17
CA TRP A 76 8.82 8.30 10.12
C TRP A 76 9.68 7.05 10.27
N ASP A 77 10.75 6.90 9.46
CA ASP A 77 11.66 5.74 9.52
C ASP A 77 10.95 4.38 9.44
N LEU A 78 9.90 4.29 8.61
CA LEU A 78 9.13 3.07 8.41
C LEU A 78 9.90 2.05 7.55
N GLY A 79 9.48 0.79 7.63
CA GLY A 79 9.99 -0.25 6.73
C GLY A 79 9.77 0.09 5.25
N PRO A 80 10.54 -0.49 4.32
CA PRO A 80 10.45 -0.18 2.88
C PRO A 80 9.07 -0.50 2.29
N GLY A 81 8.44 -1.63 2.67
CA GLY A 81 7.08 -1.97 2.28
C GLY A 81 6.06 -0.93 2.76
N GLU A 82 6.06 -0.61 4.05
CA GLU A 82 5.15 0.36 4.67
C GLU A 82 5.31 1.77 4.09
N THR A 83 6.56 2.22 3.94
CA THR A 83 6.91 3.50 3.33
C THR A 83 6.31 3.59 1.92
N GLN A 84 6.43 2.54 1.11
CA GLN A 84 5.85 2.54 -0.23
C GLN A 84 4.32 2.51 -0.22
N VAL A 85 3.69 1.74 0.67
CA VAL A 85 2.22 1.71 0.79
C VAL A 85 1.69 3.12 1.07
N VAL A 86 2.27 3.81 2.05
CA VAL A 86 1.88 5.16 2.43
C VAL A 86 2.18 6.17 1.32
N SER A 87 3.39 6.12 0.75
CA SER A 87 3.82 7.04 -0.30
C SER A 87 2.98 6.92 -1.58
N TYR A 88 2.69 5.68 -1.98
CA TYR A 88 1.85 5.42 -3.15
C TYR A 88 0.43 5.94 -2.92
N ALA A 89 -0.15 5.64 -1.75
CA ALA A 89 -1.50 6.07 -1.42
C ALA A 89 -1.65 7.60 -1.41
N LEU A 90 -0.66 8.31 -0.87
CA LEU A 90 -0.62 9.77 -0.91
C LEU A 90 -0.60 10.31 -2.34
N ARG A 91 0.30 9.78 -3.17
CA ARG A 91 0.55 10.31 -4.51
C ARG A 91 -0.58 10.06 -5.48
N HIS A 92 -1.12 8.85 -5.43
CA HIS A 92 -2.18 8.40 -6.32
C HIS A 92 -3.57 8.59 -5.72
N ARG A 93 -3.66 9.25 -4.55
CA ARG A 93 -4.90 9.51 -3.80
C ARG A 93 -5.74 8.24 -3.63
N ALA A 94 -5.08 7.17 -3.22
CA ALA A 94 -5.76 5.90 -2.98
C ALA A 94 -6.83 6.07 -1.88
N ASP A 95 -7.92 5.33 -2.01
CA ASP A 95 -9.07 5.43 -1.11
C ASP A 95 -8.73 4.89 0.28
N ARG A 96 -7.90 3.85 0.35
CA ARG A 96 -7.51 3.21 1.61
C ARG A 96 -6.10 2.60 1.55
N VAL A 97 -5.46 2.58 2.71
CA VAL A 97 -4.26 1.76 2.97
C VAL A 97 -4.61 0.63 3.93
N VAL A 98 -4.00 -0.54 3.74
CA VAL A 98 -4.13 -1.70 4.63
C VAL A 98 -2.76 -1.98 5.23
N LEU A 99 -2.59 -1.60 6.49
CA LEU A 99 -1.33 -1.63 7.25
C LEU A 99 -1.54 -2.40 8.57
N ASP A 100 -0.64 -3.32 8.87
CA ASP A 100 -0.60 -4.10 10.12
C ASP A 100 0.07 -3.33 11.27
N ASP A 101 1.10 -2.53 10.97
CA ASP A 101 1.84 -1.79 11.98
C ASP A 101 1.10 -0.52 12.49
N LEU A 102 1.27 -0.22 13.78
CA LEU A 102 0.63 0.93 14.42
C LEU A 102 1.27 2.27 14.02
N GLU A 103 2.60 2.32 13.96
CA GLU A 103 3.34 3.52 13.57
C GLU A 103 3.11 3.83 12.08
N ALA A 104 3.06 2.80 11.23
CA ALA A 104 2.70 2.98 9.82
C ALA A 104 1.29 3.58 9.65
N ARG A 105 0.30 3.13 10.44
CA ARG A 105 -1.04 3.73 10.44
C ARG A 105 -1.04 5.17 10.93
N ARG A 106 -0.26 5.49 11.96
CA ARG A 106 -0.11 6.87 12.47
C ARG A 106 0.53 7.78 11.43
N CYS A 107 1.57 7.29 10.76
CA CYS A 107 2.21 7.95 9.63
C CYS A 107 1.18 8.28 8.56
N ALA A 108 0.43 7.28 8.06
CA ALA A 108 -0.58 7.45 7.03
C ALA A 108 -1.62 8.55 7.36
N VAL A 109 -2.06 8.62 8.62
CA VAL A 109 -2.98 9.68 9.08
C VAL A 109 -2.28 11.05 9.10
N SER A 110 -1.05 11.12 9.61
CA SER A 110 -0.28 12.37 9.70
C SER A 110 0.01 12.96 8.33
N VAL A 111 0.60 12.17 7.43
CA VAL A 111 0.98 12.61 6.08
C VAL A 111 -0.23 12.95 5.22
N ARG A 112 -1.35 12.23 5.36
CA ARG A 112 -2.60 12.58 4.67
C ARG A 112 -3.14 13.92 5.15
N ARG A 113 -3.00 14.23 6.45
CA ARG A 113 -3.41 15.52 7.01
C ARG A 113 -2.56 16.65 6.45
N ILE A 114 -1.24 16.48 6.36
CA ILE A 114 -0.32 17.46 5.76
C ILE A 114 -0.66 17.67 4.27
N ALA A 115 -0.84 16.59 3.51
CA ALA A 115 -1.21 16.67 2.10
C ALA A 115 -2.60 17.31 1.85
N SER A 116 -3.49 17.30 2.85
CA SER A 116 -4.79 17.97 2.80
C SER A 116 -4.75 19.46 3.16
N PHE A 117 -3.63 19.96 3.69
CA PHE A 117 -3.37 21.41 3.76
C PHE A 117 -2.68 21.82 2.45
N PRO A 118 -3.26 22.74 1.65
CA PRO A 118 -2.48 23.35 0.58
C PRO A 118 -1.31 24.08 1.22
N ALA A 119 -0.08 23.75 0.82
CA ALA A 119 1.08 24.56 1.13
C ALA A 119 0.74 25.99 0.72
N SER A 120 0.62 26.90 1.69
CA SER A 120 0.39 28.31 1.40
C SER A 120 1.52 28.77 0.49
N PRO A 121 1.25 29.44 -0.65
CA PRO A 121 2.32 30.06 -1.41
C PRO A 121 2.97 31.09 -0.48
N GLY A 122 4.26 30.90 -0.18
CA GLY A 122 5.02 31.80 0.67
C GLY A 122 4.96 33.24 0.13
N PRO A 123 5.17 34.26 1.00
CA PRO A 123 5.10 35.64 0.57
C PRO A 123 6.23 35.89 -0.44
N GLY A 124 5.85 36.24 -1.66
CA GLY A 124 6.75 36.83 -2.66
C GLY A 124 7.06 38.28 -2.38
#